data_AF-A0A3P3DGP2-F1
#
_entry.id   AF-A0A3P3DGP2-F1
#
_cell.length_a   1.000
_cell.length_b   1.000
_cell.length_c   1.000
_cell.angle_alpha   90.00
_cell.angle_beta   90.00
_cell.angle_gamma   90.00
#
_symmetry.space_group_name_H-M   'P 1'
#
loop_
_entity.id
_entity.type
_entity.pdbx_description
1 polymer ?
#
loop_
_entity_poly.entity_id
_entity_poly.type
_entity_poly.pdbx_seq_one_letter_code
_entity_poly.pdbx_strand_id
1 'polypeptide(L)'
;MTNRTALLIALGVSALLTLVIAFLTLAPVSGLPGVKVSDKVYHAFAFASLAFPVTVVRPRWWAAVVLVSAVYGGVIEIIQPFVGRSMDIRDWLADILGAILGAGAGVSVWYLFGRRLKLRSALGQRARQN
;
A
#
# COMPACT_ATOMS: atom_id res chain seq x y z
N MET A 1 -9.59 15.94 12.70
CA MET A 1 -9.61 14.47 12.92
C MET A 1 -8.48 14.11 13.86
N THR A 2 -8.74 13.31 14.90
CA THR A 2 -7.65 12.79 15.74
C THR A 2 -6.80 11.82 14.91
N ASN A 3 -5.50 11.68 15.24
CA ASN A 3 -4.63 10.71 14.58
C ASN A 3 -5.20 9.27 14.60
N ARG A 4 -6.10 8.96 15.54
CA ARG A 4 -6.78 7.66 15.64
C ARG A 4 -7.81 7.46 14.52
N THR A 5 -8.70 8.41 14.29
CA THR A 5 -9.72 8.29 13.23
C THR A 5 -9.08 8.14 11.85
N ALA A 6 -8.05 8.93 11.55
CA ALA A 6 -7.32 8.82 10.28
C ALA A 6 -6.65 7.45 10.11
N LEU A 7 -6.09 6.89 11.18
CA LEU A 7 -5.49 5.56 11.15
C LEU A 7 -6.54 4.46 10.94
N LEU A 8 -7.71 4.55 11.58
CA LEU A 8 -8.80 3.59 11.38
C LEU A 8 -9.30 3.62 9.94
N ILE A 9 -9.44 4.80 9.34
CA ILE A 9 -9.81 4.94 7.92
C ILE A 9 -8.74 4.30 7.04
N ALA A 10 -7.46 4.61 7.27
CA ALA A 10 -6.36 4.02 6.51
C ALA A 10 -6.34 2.49 6.59
N LEU A 11 -6.52 1.93 7.79
CA LEU A 11 -6.60 0.49 8.00
C LEU A 11 -7.83 -0.11 7.31
N GLY A 12 -8.99 0.55 7.37
CA GLY A 12 -10.20 0.13 6.69
C GLY A 12 -10.04 0.11 5.16
N VAL A 13 -9.40 1.14 4.59
CA VAL A 13 -9.06 1.21 3.16
C VAL A 13 -8.11 0.08 2.78
N SER A 14 -7.02 -0.13 3.53
CA SER A 14 -6.09 -1.23 3.26
C SER A 14 -6.75 -2.60 3.41
N ALA A 15 -7.67 -2.78 4.36
CA ALA A 15 -8.44 -4.02 4.49
C ALA A 15 -9.36 -4.26 3.28
N LEU A 16 -10.05 -3.22 2.80
CA LEU A 16 -10.85 -3.31 1.58
C LEU A 16 -9.99 -3.65 0.37
N LEU A 17 -8.84 -2.99 0.21
CA LEU A 17 -7.89 -3.27 -0.87
C LEU A 17 -7.36 -4.71 -0.79
N THR A 18 -7.10 -5.22 0.41
CA THR A 18 -6.72 -6.62 0.63
C THR A 18 -7.77 -7.54 0.01
N LEU A 19 -9.05 -7.38 0.36
CA LEU A 19 -10.14 -8.21 -0.19
C LEU A 19 -10.26 -8.11 -1.71
N VAL A 20 -10.14 -6.90 -2.27
CA VAL A 20 -10.19 -6.68 -3.72
C VAL A 20 -9.02 -7.38 -4.41
N ILE A 21 -7.81 -7.28 -3.86
CA ILE A 21 -6.62 -7.94 -4.42
C ILE A 21 -6.77 -9.46 -4.37
N ALA A 22 -7.23 -10.04 -3.24
CA ALA A 22 -7.49 -11.47 -3.14
C ALA A 22 -8.51 -11.92 -4.19
N PHE A 23 -9.62 -11.19 -4.33
CA PHE A 23 -10.65 -11.52 -5.31
C PHE A 23 -10.10 -11.50 -6.75
N LEU A 24 -9.38 -10.44 -7.12
CA LEU A 24 -8.85 -10.28 -8.48
C LEU A 24 -7.74 -11.28 -8.82
N THR A 25 -6.88 -11.61 -7.85
CA THR A 25 -5.74 -12.52 -8.06
C THR A 25 -6.15 -13.99 -7.99
N LEU A 26 -7.17 -14.34 -7.19
CA LEU A 26 -7.66 -15.71 -7.06
C LEU A 26 -8.85 -16.03 -7.98
N ALA A 27 -9.45 -15.02 -8.63
CA ALA A 27 -10.49 -15.26 -9.62
C ALA A 27 -9.97 -16.16 -10.77
N PRO A 28 -10.76 -17.15 -11.22
CA PRO A 28 -10.41 -17.99 -12.35
C PRO A 28 -10.17 -17.16 -13.61
N VAL A 29 -9.14 -17.50 -14.39
CA VAL A 29 -8.84 -16.82 -15.66
C VAL A 29 -9.86 -17.25 -16.72
N SER A 30 -11.02 -16.60 -16.77
CA SER A 30 -11.97 -16.78 -17.87
C SER A 30 -11.73 -15.73 -18.96
N GLY A 31 -10.89 -16.08 -19.94
CA GLY A 31 -10.90 -15.57 -21.33
C GLY A 31 -11.22 -14.08 -21.60
N LEU A 32 -10.71 -13.14 -20.80
CA LEU A 32 -10.94 -11.71 -21.04
C LEU A 32 -9.98 -11.17 -22.13
N PRO A 33 -10.49 -10.38 -23.10
CA PRO A 33 -9.64 -9.76 -24.14
C PRO A 33 -8.64 -8.79 -23.49
N GLY A 34 -7.35 -9.04 -23.70
CA GLY A 34 -6.27 -8.45 -22.92
C GLY A 34 -5.98 -6.98 -23.21
N VAL A 35 -6.06 -6.15 -22.18
CA VAL A 35 -5.23 -4.95 -22.06
C VAL A 35 -3.79 -5.43 -21.83
N LYS A 36 -2.86 -5.05 -22.71
CA LYS A 36 -1.43 -5.45 -22.68
C LYS A 36 -0.61 -4.66 -21.64
N VAL A 37 -1.05 -4.61 -20.39
CA VAL A 37 -0.17 -4.25 -19.28
C VAL A 37 0.32 -5.55 -18.67
N SER A 38 1.63 -5.65 -18.40
CA SER A 38 2.18 -6.87 -17.79
C SER A 38 1.55 -7.09 -16.43
N ASP A 39 1.15 -8.33 -16.14
CA ASP A 39 0.56 -8.77 -14.87
C ASP A 39 1.34 -8.23 -13.65
N LYS A 40 2.67 -8.22 -13.75
CA LYS A 40 3.61 -7.69 -12.74
C LYS A 40 3.42 -6.22 -12.41
N VAL A 41 3.04 -5.40 -13.39
CA VAL A 41 2.77 -3.98 -13.16
C VAL A 41 1.50 -3.84 -12.34
N TYR A 42 0.47 -4.67 -12.59
CA TYR A 42 -0.74 -4.68 -11.77
C TYR A 42 -0.45 -5.10 -10.34
N HIS A 43 0.33 -6.16 -10.13
CA HIS A 43 0.80 -6.60 -8.82
C HIS A 43 1.54 -5.48 -8.06
N ALA A 44 2.53 -4.85 -8.69
CA ALA A 44 3.26 -3.75 -8.07
C ALA A 44 2.35 -2.56 -7.71
N PHE A 45 1.43 -2.16 -8.59
CA PHE A 45 0.48 -1.07 -8.30
C PHE A 45 -0.53 -1.44 -7.21
N ALA A 46 -1.02 -2.67 -7.20
CA ALA A 46 -1.95 -3.18 -6.20
C ALA A 46 -1.31 -3.13 -4.80
N PHE A 47 -0.10 -3.66 -4.65
CA PHE A 47 0.60 -3.68 -3.37
C PHE A 47 1.16 -2.32 -2.95
N ALA A 48 1.50 -1.45 -3.90
CA ALA A 48 1.79 -0.04 -3.60
C ALA A 48 0.56 0.65 -3.01
N SER A 49 -0.61 0.44 -3.61
CA SER A 49 -1.87 1.00 -3.15
C SER A 49 -2.29 0.43 -1.79
N LEU A 50 -2.01 -0.85 -1.54
CA LEU A 50 -2.26 -1.50 -0.24
C LEU A 50 -1.44 -0.88 0.89
N ALA A 51 -0.15 -0.63 0.65
CA ALA A 51 0.79 -0.15 1.66
C ALA A 51 0.65 1.36 1.96
N PHE A 52 0.36 2.17 0.95
CA PHE A 52 0.40 3.63 1.02
C PHE A 52 -0.50 4.27 2.11
N PRO A 53 -1.79 3.88 2.29
CA PRO A 53 -2.70 4.55 3.23
C PRO A 53 -2.20 4.50 4.68
N VAL A 54 -1.65 3.36 5.10
CA VAL A 54 -1.16 3.18 6.48
C VAL A 54 0.12 3.98 6.69
N THR A 55 1.05 3.96 5.75
CA THR A 55 2.35 4.63 5.90
C THR A 55 2.26 6.14 5.77
N VAL A 56 1.29 6.69 5.01
CA VAL A 56 1.06 8.14 4.97
C VAL A 56 0.50 8.67 6.30
N VAL A 57 -0.28 7.87 7.03
CA VAL A 57 -0.81 8.27 8.35
C VAL A 57 0.17 7.94 9.48
N ARG A 58 0.87 6.80 9.39
CA ARG A 58 1.76 6.28 10.44
C ARG A 58 3.09 5.79 9.82
N PRO A 59 3.98 6.70 9.40
CA PRO A 59 5.19 6.35 8.62
C PRO A 59 6.14 5.39 9.34
N ARG A 60 6.24 5.45 10.67
CA ARG A 60 7.04 4.51 11.48
C ARG A 60 6.61 3.03 11.34
N TRP A 61 5.46 2.74 10.74
CA TRP A 61 4.98 1.38 10.51
C TRP A 61 5.40 0.82 9.15
N TRP A 62 6.17 1.56 8.34
CA TRP A 62 6.53 1.16 6.97
C TRP A 62 7.08 -0.26 6.88
N ALA A 63 8.00 -0.65 7.77
CA ALA A 63 8.63 -1.98 7.73
C ALA A 63 7.62 -3.10 8.03
N ALA A 64 6.74 -2.89 9.02
CA ALA A 64 5.69 -3.84 9.36
C ALA A 64 4.66 -3.96 8.23
N VAL A 65 4.28 -2.85 7.59
CA VAL A 65 3.38 -2.85 6.45
C VAL A 65 3.98 -3.61 5.27
N VAL A 66 5.25 -3.36 4.93
CA VAL A 66 5.95 -4.09 3.85
C VAL A 66 6.01 -5.59 4.17
N LEU A 67 6.34 -5.96 5.41
CA LEU A 67 6.42 -7.36 5.81
C LEU A 67 5.07 -8.07 5.71
N VAL A 68 4.00 -7.45 6.23
CA VAL A 68 2.64 -8.01 6.16
C VAL A 68 2.19 -8.14 4.71
N SER A 69 2.42 -7.11 3.88
CA SER A 69 2.15 -7.17 2.45
C SER A 69 2.92 -8.30 1.74
N ALA A 70 4.21 -8.47 2.05
CA ALA A 70 5.02 -9.55 1.46
C ALA A 70 4.50 -10.95 1.85
N VAL A 71 4.14 -11.15 3.12
CA VAL A 71 3.53 -12.40 3.58
C VAL A 71 2.20 -12.64 2.89
N TYR A 72 1.38 -11.59 2.76
CA TYR A 72 0.09 -11.66 2.10
C TYR A 72 0.19 -12.05 0.61
N GLY A 73 1.07 -11.41 -0.16
CA GLY A 73 1.32 -11.77 -1.56
C GLY A 73 1.84 -13.21 -1.70
N GLY A 74 2.76 -13.63 -0.82
CA GLY A 74 3.26 -15.01 -0.83
C GLY A 74 2.16 -16.04 -0.53
N VAL A 75 1.23 -15.73 0.37
CA VAL A 75 0.05 -16.57 0.64
C VAL A 75 -0.86 -16.66 -0.59
N ILE A 76 -1.10 -15.55 -1.29
CA ILE A 76 -1.87 -15.56 -2.54
C ILE A 76 -1.22 -16.50 -3.56
N GLU A 77 0.08 -16.36 -3.80
CA GLU A 77 0.82 -17.19 -4.77
C GLU A 77 0.78 -18.69 -4.43
N ILE A 78 0.85 -19.02 -3.14
CA ILE A 78 0.68 -20.41 -2.68
C ILE A 78 -0.75 -20.91 -2.94
N ILE A 79 -1.77 -20.07 -2.80
CA ILE A 79 -3.18 -20.45 -2.97
C ILE A 79 -3.55 -20.56 -4.47
N GLN A 80 -2.96 -19.76 -5.34
CA GLN A 80 -3.28 -19.68 -6.77
C GLN A 80 -3.36 -21.05 -7.51
N PRO A 81 -2.40 -21.99 -7.32
CA PRO A 81 -2.50 -23.35 -7.89
C PRO A 81 -3.78 -24.11 -7.56
N PHE A 82 -4.33 -23.89 -6.37
CA PHE A 82 -5.53 -24.58 -5.90
C PHE A 82 -6.83 -24.04 -6.52
N VAL A 83 -6.77 -22.90 -7.20
CA VAL A 83 -7.90 -22.27 -7.90
C VAL A 83 -7.71 -22.22 -9.42
N GLY A 84 -6.76 -22.99 -9.95
CA GLY A 84 -6.51 -23.12 -11.39
C GLY A 84 -5.65 -22.01 -11.99
N ARG A 85 -4.86 -21.30 -11.17
CA ARG A 85 -3.85 -20.33 -11.61
C ARG A 85 -2.43 -20.88 -11.40
N SER A 86 -1.44 -20.30 -12.08
CA SER A 86 -0.03 -20.67 -11.90
C SER A 86 0.62 -19.81 -10.82
N MET A 87 1.30 -20.44 -9.87
CA MET A 87 2.21 -19.73 -8.97
C MET A 87 3.37 -19.12 -9.76
N ASP A 88 3.64 -17.82 -9.58
CA ASP A 88 4.81 -17.12 -10.13
C ASP A 88 5.54 -16.31 -9.04
N ILE A 89 6.75 -16.76 -8.71
CA ILE A 89 7.64 -16.06 -7.76
C ILE A 89 7.91 -14.62 -8.21
N ARG A 90 7.85 -14.32 -9.52
CA ARG A 90 8.07 -12.96 -10.04
C ARG A 90 6.91 -12.02 -9.70
N ASP A 91 5.70 -12.54 -9.55
CA ASP A 91 4.55 -11.75 -9.11
C ASP A 91 4.68 -11.43 -7.63
N TRP A 92 5.11 -12.40 -6.82
CA TRP A 92 5.47 -12.13 -5.42
C TRP A 92 6.58 -11.08 -5.27
N LEU A 93 7.60 -11.11 -6.13
CA LEU A 93 8.64 -10.07 -6.15
C LEU A 93 8.07 -8.70 -6.54
N ALA A 94 7.13 -8.66 -7.50
CA ALA A 94 6.44 -7.44 -7.88
C ALA A 94 5.60 -6.87 -6.72
N ASP A 95 4.93 -7.73 -5.96
CA ASP A 95 4.18 -7.35 -4.75
C ASP A 95 5.08 -6.70 -3.71
N ILE A 96 6.24 -7.31 -3.42
CA ILE A 96 7.22 -6.79 -2.46
C ILE A 96 7.72 -5.42 -2.91
N LEU A 97 8.13 -5.30 -4.19
CA LEU A 97 8.60 -4.03 -4.75
C LEU A 97 7.50 -2.97 -4.70
N GLY A 98 6.28 -3.32 -5.07
CA GLY A 98 5.10 -2.47 -4.95
C GLY A 98 4.90 -1.97 -3.54
N ALA A 99 4.89 -2.87 -2.56
CA ALA A 99 4.72 -2.53 -1.15
C ALA A 99 5.81 -1.59 -0.64
N ILE A 100 7.08 -1.81 -1.02
CA ILE A 100 8.20 -0.92 -0.68
C ILE A 100 7.99 0.48 -1.28
N LEU A 101 7.63 0.56 -2.56
CA LEU A 101 7.41 1.83 -3.26
C LEU A 101 6.22 2.60 -2.66
N GLY A 102 5.09 1.93 -2.43
CA GLY A 102 3.92 2.52 -1.78
C GLY A 102 4.19 2.98 -0.36
N ALA A 103 4.91 2.16 0.42
CA ALA A 103 5.34 2.52 1.77
C ALA A 103 6.24 3.75 1.75
N GLY A 104 7.26 3.78 0.89
CA GLY A 104 8.19 4.90 0.71
C GLY A 104 7.50 6.18 0.26
N ALA A 105 6.52 6.08 -0.65
CA ALA A 105 5.71 7.21 -1.08
C ALA A 105 4.89 7.78 0.09
N GLY A 106 4.22 6.93 0.88
CA GLY A 106 3.45 7.38 2.04
C GLY A 106 4.34 8.05 3.11
N VAL A 107 5.50 7.47 3.39
CA VAL A 107 6.51 8.08 4.28
C VAL A 107 6.96 9.45 3.75
N SER A 108 7.27 9.55 2.46
CA SER A 108 7.71 10.80 1.84
C SER A 108 6.64 11.89 1.93
N VAL A 109 5.39 11.55 1.63
CA VAL A 109 4.24 12.46 1.79
C VAL A 109 4.14 12.92 3.24
N TRP A 110 4.21 12.00 4.22
CA TRP A 110 4.14 12.38 5.63
C TRP A 110 5.22 13.41 6.00
N TYR A 111 6.48 13.22 5.57
CA TYR A 111 7.56 14.15 5.87
C TYR A 111 7.36 15.52 5.20
N LEU A 112 6.92 15.53 3.93
CA LEU A 112 6.70 16.77 3.18
C LEU A 112 5.58 17.63 3.80
N PHE A 113 4.48 17.00 4.22
CA PHE A 113 3.35 17.70 4.83
C PHE A 113 3.58 18.00 6.32
N GLY A 114 4.24 17.10 7.06
CA GLY A 114 4.59 17.28 8.46
C GLY A 114 5.58 18.44 8.69
N ARG A 115 6.51 18.67 7.76
CA ARG A 115 7.42 19.83 7.80
C ARG A 115 6.67 21.16 7.65
N ARG A 116 5.66 21.22 6.77
CA ARG A 116 4.89 22.45 6.51
C ARG A 116 4.04 22.89 7.71
N LEU A 117 3.49 21.94 8.47
CA LEU A 117 2.71 22.25 9.68
C LEU A 117 3.58 22.79 10.82
N LYS A 118 4.79 22.25 11.02
CA LYS A 118 5.74 22.76 12.02
C LYS A 118 6.29 24.15 11.69
N LEU A 119 6.54 24.43 10.42
CA LEU A 119 7.01 25.75 9.97
C LEU A 119 5.94 26.84 10.17
N ARG A 120 4.66 26.52 9.88
CA ARG A 120 3.53 27.44 10.08
C ARG A 120 3.30 27.79 11.55
N SER A 121 3.43 26.84 12.47
CA SER A 121 3.30 27.14 13.90
C SER A 121 4.45 27.99 14.44
N ALA A 122 5.69 27.76 13.97
CA ALA A 122 6.85 28.57 14.36
C ALA A 122 6.75 30.03 13.89
N LEU A 123 6.30 30.27 12.65
CA LEU A 123 6.10 31.62 12.12
C LEU A 123 4.96 32.36 12.83
N GLY A 124 3.86 31.67 13.14
CA GLY A 124 2.73 32.24 13.86
C GLY A 124 3.04 32.63 15.32
N GLN A 125 3.97 31.93 15.97
CA GLN A 125 4.44 32.29 17.31
C GLN A 125 5.35 33.54 17.29
N ARG A 126 6.26 33.65 16.30
CA ARG A 126 7.11 34.85 16.14
C ARG A 126 6.30 36.11 15.84
N ALA A 127 5.29 36.02 14.99
CA ALA A 127 4.43 37.16 14.67
C ALA A 127 3.55 37.65 15.84
N ARG A 128 3.40 36.86 16.92
CA ARG A 128 2.68 37.25 18.14
C ARG A 128 3.59 37.84 19.23
N GLN A 129 4.91 37.74 19.06
CA GLN A 129 5.91 38.22 20.02
C GLN A 129 6.52 39.58 19.64
N ASN A 130 6.15 40.11 18.47
CA ASN A 130 6.50 41.44 17.97
C ASN A 130 5.25 42.32 17.94
#